data_AF-A0A223LMP7-F1
#
_entry.id   AF-A0A223LMP7-F1
#
_cell.length_a   1.000
_cell.length_b   1.000
_cell.length_c   1.000
_cell.angle_alpha   90.00
_cell.angle_beta   90.00
_cell.angle_gamma   90.00
#
_symmetry.space_group_name_H-M   'P 1'
#
loop_
_entity.id
_entity.type
_entity.pdbx_description
1 polymer ?
#
loop_
_entity_poly.entity_id
_entity_poly.type
_entity_poly.pdbx_seq_one_letter_code
_entity_poly.pdbx_strand_id
1 'polypeptide(L)'
;MKKIVLVFLMMIGGLVLSGCKEDTKSVDWWYKNQDQAILKVKECNKSGDDTPNCKNAIQGKFLYDQEHAPIPKFSGMGDETDKYEKIYAENPDLAFSDYKSCKETKSISEKCDAALYAAVEYSDAKKHPELSAKFKEILK
;
A
#
# COMPACT_ATOMS: atom_id res chain seq x y z
N MET A 1 48.34 -40.03 -17.56
CA MET A 1 47.98 -38.72 -16.96
C MET A 1 47.24 -37.78 -17.93
N LYS A 2 47.63 -37.64 -19.21
CA LYS A 2 46.92 -36.77 -20.20
C LYS A 2 45.42 -37.07 -20.43
N LYS A 3 44.99 -38.33 -20.33
CA LYS A 3 43.59 -38.74 -20.54
C LYS A 3 42.66 -38.42 -19.36
N ILE A 4 43.20 -38.28 -18.15
CA ILE A 4 42.41 -37.98 -16.93
C ILE A 4 42.09 -36.48 -16.84
N VAL A 5 43.01 -35.63 -17.32
CA VAL A 5 42.83 -34.17 -17.36
C VAL A 5 41.65 -33.77 -18.27
N LEU A 6 41.47 -34.46 -19.41
CA LEU A 6 40.37 -34.20 -20.34
C LEU A 6 38.99 -34.55 -19.78
N VAL A 7 38.89 -35.59 -18.95
CA VAL A 7 37.62 -36.00 -18.32
C VAL A 7 37.19 -35.03 -17.23
N PHE A 8 38.15 -34.49 -16.46
CA PHE A 8 37.87 -33.45 -15.46
C PHE A 8 37.44 -32.12 -16.09
N LEU A 9 38.02 -31.73 -17.23
CA LEU A 9 37.63 -30.52 -17.97
C LEU A 9 36.22 -30.64 -18.58
N MET A 10 35.79 -31.83 -19.00
CA MET A 10 34.41 -32.05 -19.50
C MET A 10 33.37 -32.06 -18.38
N MET A 11 33.69 -32.54 -17.17
CA MET A 11 32.77 -32.48 -16.02
C MET A 11 32.53 -31.05 -15.51
N ILE A 12 33.55 -30.18 -15.56
CA ILE A 12 33.41 -28.78 -15.14
C ILE A 12 32.60 -27.96 -16.17
N GLY A 13 32.63 -28.34 -17.46
CA GLY A 13 31.84 -27.70 -18.51
C GLY A 13 30.33 -27.96 -18.44
N GLY A 14 29.89 -29.03 -17.78
CA GLY A 14 28.46 -29.39 -17.66
C GLY A 14 27.67 -28.59 -16.62
N LEU A 15 28.35 -27.98 -15.65
CA LEU A 15 27.72 -27.21 -14.56
C LEU A 15 27.49 -25.74 -14.90
N VAL A 16 28.03 -25.25 -16.03
CA VAL A 16 27.92 -23.84 -16.44
C VAL A 16 26.80 -23.61 -17.47
N LEU A 17 26.13 -24.68 -17.92
CA LEU A 17 25.09 -24.62 -18.96
C LEU A 17 23.67 -24.91 -18.45
N SER A 18 23.49 -25.27 -17.18
CA SER A 18 22.18 -25.15 -16.52
C SER A 18 21.96 -23.71 -16.04
N GLY A 19 22.26 -22.73 -16.91
CA GLY A 19 21.57 -21.45 -16.85
C GLY A 19 20.13 -21.72 -17.24
N CYS A 20 19.34 -22.25 -16.30
CA CYS A 20 17.89 -22.28 -16.41
C CYS A 20 17.47 -20.83 -16.65
N LYS A 21 17.29 -20.45 -17.91
CA LYS A 21 16.68 -19.18 -18.26
C LYS A 21 15.26 -19.28 -17.74
N GLU A 22 15.07 -18.81 -16.50
CA GLU A 22 13.76 -18.58 -15.95
C GLU A 22 13.01 -17.71 -16.95
N ASP A 23 11.83 -18.15 -17.36
CA ASP A 23 10.99 -17.35 -18.25
C ASP A 23 10.84 -15.95 -17.66
N THR A 24 11.01 -14.93 -18.52
CA THR A 24 10.91 -13.55 -18.07
C THR A 24 9.46 -13.26 -17.72
N LYS A 25 9.20 -13.03 -16.43
CA LYS A 25 7.88 -12.68 -15.92
C LYS A 25 7.68 -11.17 -16.06
N SER A 26 6.46 -10.76 -16.40
CA SER A 26 6.09 -9.35 -16.53
C SER A 26 6.05 -8.65 -15.17
N VAL A 27 6.13 -7.32 -15.20
CA VAL A 27 5.94 -6.48 -14.00
C VAL A 27 4.61 -6.77 -13.30
N ASP A 28 3.51 -6.91 -14.06
CA ASP A 28 2.17 -7.21 -13.53
C ASP A 28 2.12 -8.55 -12.79
N TRP A 29 2.83 -9.57 -13.30
CA TRP A 29 2.92 -10.84 -12.61
C TRP A 29 3.58 -10.69 -11.24
N TRP A 30 4.71 -9.97 -11.16
CA TRP A 30 5.40 -9.70 -9.89
C TRP A 30 4.57 -8.86 -8.93
N TYR A 31 3.86 -7.85 -9.44
CA TYR A 31 2.93 -7.03 -8.66
C TYR A 31 1.84 -7.89 -7.99
N LYS A 32 1.28 -8.89 -8.69
CA LYS A 32 0.26 -9.81 -8.16
C LYS A 32 0.82 -10.94 -7.27
N ASN A 33 2.14 -11.15 -7.28
CA ASN A 33 2.81 -12.28 -6.62
C ASN A 33 3.91 -11.77 -5.67
N GLN A 34 3.50 -11.07 -4.61
CA GLN A 34 4.43 -10.33 -3.74
C GLN A 34 5.41 -11.21 -2.98
N ASP A 35 5.02 -12.39 -2.50
CA ASP A 35 5.93 -13.29 -1.79
C ASP A 35 7.12 -13.68 -2.69
N GLN A 36 6.83 -13.99 -3.95
CA GLN A 36 7.84 -14.30 -4.95
C GLN A 36 8.66 -13.07 -5.33
N ALA A 37 8.02 -11.90 -5.48
CA ALA A 37 8.72 -10.65 -5.76
C ALA A 37 9.71 -10.27 -4.66
N ILE A 38 9.34 -10.42 -3.38
CA ILE A 38 10.20 -10.17 -2.22
C ILE A 38 11.43 -11.09 -2.26
N LEU A 39 11.21 -12.39 -2.47
CA LEU A 39 12.30 -13.35 -2.55
C LEU A 39 13.25 -13.03 -3.71
N LYS A 40 12.69 -12.71 -4.89
CA LYS A 40 13.50 -12.39 -6.07
C LYS A 40 14.27 -11.08 -5.90
N VAL A 41 13.65 -10.02 -5.37
CA VAL A 41 14.34 -8.75 -5.08
C VAL A 41 15.49 -8.97 -4.08
N LYS A 42 15.29 -9.81 -3.05
CA LYS A 42 16.35 -10.16 -2.10
C LYS A 42 17.51 -10.90 -2.77
N GLU A 43 17.21 -11.83 -3.67
CA GLU A 43 18.20 -12.52 -4.49
C GLU A 43 19.00 -11.52 -5.36
N CYS A 44 18.31 -10.67 -6.11
CA CYS A 44 18.91 -9.68 -7.01
C CYS A 44 19.80 -8.68 -6.25
N ASN A 45 19.39 -8.24 -5.06
CA ASN A 45 20.20 -7.35 -4.22
C ASN A 45 21.47 -8.04 -3.70
N LYS A 46 21.42 -9.36 -3.46
CA LYS A 46 22.57 -10.12 -2.98
C LYS A 46 23.57 -10.41 -4.09
N SER A 47 23.09 -10.73 -5.29
CA SER A 47 23.96 -11.02 -6.44
C SER A 47 24.46 -9.76 -7.16
N GLY A 48 23.69 -8.67 -7.10
CA GLY A 48 23.91 -7.48 -7.92
C GLY A 48 23.43 -7.65 -9.36
N ASP A 49 22.62 -8.66 -9.65
CA ASP A 49 22.13 -8.96 -11.00
C ASP A 49 21.07 -7.96 -11.48
N ASP A 50 21.17 -7.56 -12.75
CA ASP A 50 20.25 -6.62 -13.39
C ASP A 50 19.39 -7.29 -14.49
N THR A 51 19.19 -8.60 -14.37
CA THR A 51 18.39 -9.38 -15.33
C THR A 51 16.98 -8.82 -15.53
N PRO A 52 16.28 -9.14 -16.64
CA PRO A 52 14.90 -8.72 -16.85
C PRO A 52 13.97 -9.08 -15.68
N ASN A 53 14.12 -10.27 -15.08
CA ASN A 53 13.36 -10.65 -13.90
C ASN A 53 13.70 -9.80 -12.67
N CYS A 54 14.97 -9.42 -12.46
CA CYS A 54 15.34 -8.51 -11.39
C CYS A 54 14.73 -7.12 -11.58
N LYS A 55 14.83 -6.55 -12.78
CA LYS A 55 14.22 -5.25 -13.12
C LYS A 55 12.70 -5.29 -12.92
N ASN A 56 12.05 -6.33 -13.44
CA ASN A 56 10.60 -6.45 -13.37
C ASN A 56 10.10 -6.74 -11.94
N ALA A 57 10.83 -7.54 -11.15
CA ALA A 57 10.48 -7.83 -9.76
C ALA A 57 10.62 -6.59 -8.87
N ILE A 58 11.70 -5.82 -9.03
CA ILE A 58 11.89 -4.54 -8.31
C ILE A 58 10.75 -3.59 -8.66
N GLN A 59 10.43 -3.43 -9.94
CA GLN A 59 9.35 -2.54 -10.37
C GLN A 59 7.97 -3.02 -9.88
N GLY A 60 7.67 -4.31 -9.98
CA GLY A 60 6.39 -4.88 -9.54
C GLY A 60 6.19 -4.74 -8.03
N LYS A 61 7.25 -4.97 -7.25
CA LYS A 61 7.24 -4.73 -5.81
C LYS A 61 7.04 -3.25 -5.49
N PHE A 62 7.77 -2.36 -6.15
CA PHE A 62 7.66 -0.92 -5.94
C PHE A 62 6.25 -0.38 -6.21
N LEU A 63 5.59 -0.85 -7.28
CA LEU A 63 4.20 -0.47 -7.57
C LEU A 63 3.25 -0.94 -6.47
N TYR A 64 3.40 -2.18 -6.01
CA TYR A 64 2.60 -2.70 -4.90
C TYR A 64 2.83 -1.90 -3.62
N ASP A 65 4.09 -1.64 -3.27
CA ASP A 65 4.44 -0.88 -2.06
C ASP A 65 3.86 0.54 -2.09
N GLN A 66 3.83 1.20 -3.26
CA GLN A 66 3.23 2.53 -3.40
C GLN A 66 1.72 2.52 -3.25
N GLU A 67 1.04 1.56 -3.87
CA GLU A 67 -0.42 1.47 -3.78
C GLU A 67 -0.88 1.14 -2.35
N HIS A 68 -0.09 0.34 -1.64
CA HIS A 68 -0.36 -0.05 -0.25
C HIS A 68 0.42 0.81 0.77
N ALA A 69 1.02 1.91 0.32
CA ALA A 69 1.74 2.80 1.21
C ALA A 69 0.77 3.42 2.22
N PRO A 70 1.14 3.49 3.51
CA PRO A 70 0.36 4.27 4.45
C PRO A 70 0.34 5.74 4.01
N ILE A 71 -0.81 6.39 4.12
CA ILE A 71 -0.94 7.82 3.83
C ILE A 71 0.06 8.58 4.72
N PRO A 72 0.96 9.42 4.16
CA PRO A 72 1.91 10.18 4.95
C PRO A 72 1.17 11.07 5.96
N LYS A 73 1.46 10.87 7.25
CA LYS A 73 1.01 11.78 8.30
C LYS A 73 1.93 13.01 8.27
N PHE A 74 1.47 14.10 7.67
CA PHE A 74 2.20 15.37 7.71
C PHE A 74 2.03 15.98 9.12
N SER A 75 3.10 15.94 9.92
CA SER A 75 3.15 16.60 11.23
C SER A 75 2.93 18.10 11.05
N GLY A 76 1.81 18.61 11.57
CA GLY A 76 1.37 19.99 11.42
C GLY A 76 -0.05 20.16 10.85
N MET A 77 -0.68 19.06 10.39
CA MET A 77 -2.08 19.03 9.92
C MET A 77 -2.92 17.95 10.62
N GLY A 78 -2.40 17.38 11.72
CA GLY A 78 -2.98 16.21 12.40
C GLY A 78 -3.18 16.33 13.92
N ASP A 79 -2.68 17.38 14.59
CA ASP A 79 -2.78 17.44 16.07
C ASP A 79 -4.20 17.87 16.53
N GLU A 80 -4.82 18.81 15.81
CA GLU A 80 -6.19 19.26 16.11
C GLU A 80 -7.28 18.42 15.43
N THR A 81 -7.03 17.83 14.27
CA THR A 81 -7.93 16.85 13.63
C THR A 81 -8.02 15.56 14.44
N ASP A 82 -6.91 15.04 14.97
CA ASP A 82 -6.91 13.89 15.90
C ASP A 82 -7.74 14.18 17.18
N LYS A 83 -7.77 15.43 17.64
CA LYS A 83 -8.58 15.85 18.79
C LYS A 83 -10.07 15.71 18.46
N TYR A 84 -10.53 16.23 17.33
CA TYR A 84 -11.93 16.13 16.93
C TYR A 84 -12.34 14.71 16.53
N GLU A 85 -11.46 13.95 15.86
CA GLU A 85 -11.70 12.53 15.55
C GLU A 85 -11.95 11.70 16.81
N LYS A 86 -11.12 11.87 17.85
CA LYS A 86 -11.33 11.19 19.15
C LYS A 86 -12.65 11.63 19.80
N ILE A 87 -12.91 12.93 19.83
CA ILE A 87 -14.15 13.49 20.40
C ILE A 87 -15.39 12.91 19.70
N TYR A 88 -15.36 12.81 18.36
CA TYR A 88 -16.47 12.30 17.57
C TYR A 88 -16.61 10.79 17.63
N ALA A 89 -15.50 10.04 17.73
CA ALA A 89 -15.55 8.60 17.97
C ALA A 89 -16.25 8.27 19.31
N GLU A 90 -16.03 9.08 20.35
CA GLU A 90 -16.72 8.95 21.64
C GLU A 90 -18.15 9.52 21.61
N ASN A 91 -18.40 10.54 20.77
CA ASN A 91 -19.65 11.29 20.72
C ASN A 91 -20.09 11.57 19.26
N PRO A 92 -20.58 10.57 18.52
CA PRO A 92 -20.93 10.72 17.10
C PRO A 92 -22.06 11.73 16.86
N ASP A 93 -22.95 11.92 17.85
CA ASP A 93 -23.99 12.95 17.80
C ASP A 93 -23.43 14.38 17.78
N LEU A 94 -22.25 14.59 18.38
CA LEU A 94 -21.60 15.90 18.36
C LEU A 94 -21.06 16.21 16.95
N ALA A 95 -20.53 15.22 16.24
CA ALA A 95 -20.12 15.37 14.83
C ALA A 95 -21.29 15.81 13.95
N PHE A 96 -22.48 15.23 14.18
CA PHE A 96 -23.69 15.59 13.48
C PHE A 96 -24.11 17.04 13.73
N SER A 97 -24.12 17.45 15.00
CA SER A 97 -24.47 18.83 15.41
C SER A 97 -23.49 19.85 14.84
N ASP A 98 -22.20 19.56 14.93
CA ASP A 98 -21.14 20.44 14.44
C ASP A 98 -21.16 20.57 12.93
N TYR A 99 -21.33 19.47 12.18
CA TYR A 99 -21.47 19.52 10.73
C TYR A 99 -22.65 20.40 10.30
N LYS A 100 -23.80 20.25 10.95
CA LYS A 100 -25.00 21.06 10.65
C LYS A 100 -24.73 22.54 10.89
N SER A 101 -24.16 22.88 12.04
CA SER A 101 -23.77 24.25 12.37
C SER A 101 -22.78 24.83 11.37
N CYS A 102 -21.77 24.06 10.95
CA CYS A 102 -20.80 24.47 9.94
C CYS A 102 -21.44 24.71 8.56
N LYS A 103 -22.39 23.86 8.13
CA LYS A 103 -23.14 24.02 6.88
C LYS A 103 -24.01 25.28 6.90
N GLU A 104 -24.68 25.55 8.02
CA GLU A 104 -25.54 26.73 8.20
C GLU A 104 -24.74 28.03 8.25
N THR A 105 -23.63 28.04 8.99
CA THR A 105 -22.79 29.24 9.18
C THR A 105 -21.81 29.49 8.05
N LYS A 106 -21.59 28.49 7.18
CA LYS A 106 -20.52 28.48 6.16
C LYS A 106 -19.13 28.76 6.77
N SER A 107 -18.95 28.34 8.03
CA SER A 107 -17.67 28.48 8.73
C SER A 107 -16.63 27.58 8.09
N ILE A 108 -15.42 28.11 7.91
CA ILE A 108 -14.24 27.35 7.49
C ILE A 108 -13.32 27.29 8.70
N SER A 109 -13.27 26.12 9.33
CA SER A 109 -12.43 25.85 10.49
C SER A 109 -12.08 24.37 10.55
N GLU A 110 -11.00 24.03 11.26
CA GLU A 110 -10.54 22.65 11.41
C GLU A 110 -11.62 21.76 12.05
N LYS A 111 -12.46 22.33 12.94
CA LYS A 111 -13.64 21.66 13.48
C LYS A 111 -14.66 21.31 12.39
N CYS A 112 -14.89 22.22 11.45
CA CYS A 112 -15.82 21.99 10.35
C CYS A 112 -15.30 20.96 9.35
N ASP A 113 -14.00 20.96 9.08
CA ASP A 113 -13.36 19.95 8.24
C ASP A 113 -13.42 18.56 8.90
N ALA A 114 -13.12 18.48 10.21
CA ALA A 114 -13.26 17.24 10.98
C ALA A 114 -14.72 16.74 11.05
N ALA A 115 -15.68 17.65 11.24
CA ALA A 115 -17.10 17.29 11.28
C ALA A 115 -17.61 16.80 9.91
N LEU A 116 -17.14 17.39 8.80
CA LEU A 116 -17.43 16.91 7.45
C LEU A 116 -16.83 15.52 7.21
N TYR A 117 -15.57 15.32 7.58
CA TYR A 117 -14.91 14.02 7.45
C TYR A 117 -15.66 12.93 8.24
N ALA A 118 -15.96 13.20 9.51
CA ALA A 118 -16.75 12.30 10.35
C ALA A 118 -18.14 12.03 9.76
N ALA A 119 -18.81 13.04 9.19
CA ALA A 119 -20.11 12.87 8.56
C ALA A 119 -20.06 11.93 7.35
N VAL A 120 -19.02 12.05 6.51
CA VAL A 120 -18.80 11.15 5.37
C VAL A 120 -18.51 9.74 5.87
N GLU A 121 -17.62 9.58 6.85
CA GLU A 121 -17.28 8.26 7.40
C GLU A 121 -18.48 7.57 8.03
N TYR A 122 -19.24 8.26 8.89
CA TYR A 122 -20.43 7.71 9.54
C TYR A 122 -21.58 7.45 8.58
N SER A 123 -21.58 8.07 7.40
CA SER A 123 -22.55 7.74 6.34
C SER A 123 -22.28 6.39 5.67
N ASP A 124 -21.10 5.80 5.83
CA ASP A 124 -20.78 4.48 5.29
C ASP A 124 -21.41 3.37 6.15
N ALA A 125 -22.53 2.85 5.66
CA ALA A 125 -23.27 1.76 6.31
C ALA A 125 -22.47 0.46 6.45
N LYS A 126 -21.39 0.26 5.69
CA LYS A 126 -20.51 -0.90 5.87
C LYS A 126 -19.66 -0.77 7.13
N LYS A 127 -19.34 0.46 7.53
CA LYS A 127 -18.51 0.76 8.71
C LYS A 127 -19.35 1.06 9.95
N HIS A 128 -20.41 1.84 9.78
CA HIS A 128 -21.26 2.33 10.87
C HIS A 128 -22.75 2.12 10.55
N PRO A 129 -23.26 0.89 10.62
CA PRO A 129 -24.63 0.58 10.24
C PRO A 129 -25.66 1.37 11.06
N GLU A 130 -25.39 1.61 12.35
CA GLU A 130 -26.25 2.35 13.27
C GLU A 130 -26.26 3.87 13.06
N LEU A 131 -25.18 4.45 12.55
CA LEU A 131 -25.06 5.91 12.31
C LEU A 131 -25.44 6.30 10.87
N SER A 132 -25.28 5.38 9.93
CA SER A 132 -25.36 5.68 8.49
C SER A 132 -26.67 6.29 8.02
N ALA A 133 -27.81 5.88 8.58
CA ALA A 133 -29.11 6.43 8.20
C ALA A 133 -29.20 7.93 8.52
N LYS A 134 -28.74 8.33 9.71
CA LYS A 134 -28.77 9.70 10.20
C LYS A 134 -27.85 10.60 9.38
N PHE A 135 -26.61 10.16 9.12
CA PHE A 135 -25.63 10.95 8.38
C PHE A 135 -25.90 11.03 6.88
N LYS A 136 -26.52 10.00 6.27
CA LYS A 136 -26.93 10.06 4.85
C LYS A 136 -28.00 11.10 4.56
N GLU A 137 -28.84 11.45 5.53
CA GLU A 137 -29.91 12.42 5.34
C GLU A 137 -29.35 13.85 5.17
N ILE A 138 -28.32 14.20 5.96
CA ILE A 138 -27.74 15.55 6.02
C ILE A 138 -26.69 15.84 4.93
N LEU A 139 -26.16 14.80 4.30
CA LEU A 139 -25.23 14.89 3.17
C LEU A 139 -25.95 15.08 1.82
N LYS A 140 -27.28 15.01 1.80
CA LYS A 140 -28.09 15.42 0.64
C LYS A 140 -28.14 16.95 0.54
#